data_AF-A0A935APJ5-F1
#
_entry.id   AF-A0A935APJ5-F1
#
_cell.length_a   1.000
_cell.length_b   1.000
_cell.length_c   1.000
_cell.angle_alpha   90.00
_cell.angle_beta   90.00
_cell.angle_gamma   90.00
#
_symmetry.space_group_name_H-M   'P 1'
#
loop_
_entity.id
_entity.type
_entity.pdbx_description
1 polymer ?
#
loop_
_entity_poly.entity_id
_entity_poly.type
_entity_poly.pdbx_seq_one_letter_code
_entity_poly.pdbx_strand_id
1 'polypeptide(L)'
;MEKETTFLYTKDNIVLEIPSQSLKDSLGNIVTNEVKIEFKEYTSTKTDLLRSPSTIFENHIISPKKLIYLKFSHNGANLYINEKISIYFHKTNEEKRNLEVLTGVGNDAQIVWQKPSNPKINAQVNDWTISDNESQQQISGIKLEILGNGLWYSVLESESNSFDESNDFFVKTDPDINNKNSLAYFIADDSQSVIRMTWHENDGFILKLKSNLDEVSGKIIIISQFGDEIYKFGTTNAVSKNKNIQIKSDWIAYKDLKAALSAL
;
A
#
# COMPACT_ATOMS: atom_id res chain seq x y z
N MET A 1 30.10 16.81 17.36
CA MET A 1 28.72 16.75 17.87
C MET A 1 28.11 15.52 17.25
N GLU A 2 27.78 14.52 18.05
CA GLU A 2 26.95 13.41 17.57
C GLU A 2 25.60 14.00 17.15
N LYS A 3 25.12 13.60 15.97
CA LYS A 3 23.76 13.97 15.55
C LYS A 3 22.81 13.22 16.47
N GLU A 4 22.04 13.94 17.27
CA GLU A 4 20.97 13.34 18.07
C GLU A 4 20.01 12.60 17.13
N THR A 5 19.51 11.45 17.55
CA THR A 5 18.57 10.62 16.77
C THR A 5 17.40 10.26 17.67
N THR A 6 16.19 10.38 17.14
CA THR A 6 14.97 9.96 17.84
C THR A 6 14.56 8.58 17.37
N PHE A 7 14.34 7.66 18.32
CA PHE A 7 13.76 6.34 18.05
C PHE A 7 12.30 6.31 18.48
N LEU A 8 11.42 5.83 17.60
CA LEU A 8 10.01 5.62 17.90
C LEU A 8 9.67 4.15 17.74
N TYR A 9 9.20 3.56 18.83
CA TYR A 9 8.81 2.16 18.90
C TYR A 9 7.29 2.05 18.83
N THR A 10 6.80 1.30 17.85
CA THR A 10 5.36 1.00 17.70
C THR A 10 5.01 -0.34 18.34
N LYS A 11 3.70 -0.58 18.55
CA LYS A 11 3.20 -1.85 19.11
C LYS A 11 3.36 -3.04 18.16
N ASP A 12 3.56 -2.79 16.87
CA ASP A 12 3.65 -3.81 15.82
C ASP A 12 5.11 -4.23 15.54
N ASN A 13 6.01 -4.01 16.52
CA ASN A 13 7.46 -4.22 16.41
C ASN A 13 8.11 -3.47 15.23
N ILE A 14 7.57 -2.29 14.91
CA ILE A 14 8.17 -1.37 13.93
C ILE A 14 8.92 -0.28 14.69
N VAL A 15 10.14 0.00 14.26
CA VAL A 15 10.99 1.05 14.83
C VAL A 15 11.29 2.10 13.77
N LEU A 16 11.04 3.37 14.06
CA LEU A 16 11.45 4.49 13.22
C LEU A 16 12.66 5.17 13.86
N GLU A 17 13.75 5.25 13.11
CA GLU A 17 14.96 5.99 13.47
C GLU A 17 15.01 7.27 12.64
N ILE A 18 14.86 8.40 13.34
CA ILE A 18 14.72 9.73 12.74
C ILE A 18 15.90 10.57 13.19
N PRO A 19 16.87 10.86 12.31
CA PRO A 19 17.98 11.74 12.64
C PRO A 19 17.48 13.15 12.99
N SER A 20 18.18 13.83 13.89
CA SER A 20 17.96 15.27 14.13
C SER A 20 18.12 16.04 12.82
N GLN A 21 17.31 17.08 12.65
CA GLN A 21 17.34 17.95 11.48
C GLN A 21 16.99 17.26 10.13
N SER A 22 16.38 16.07 10.17
CA SER A 22 15.96 15.29 9.00
C SER A 22 14.65 15.74 8.37
N LEU A 23 13.95 16.71 8.97
CA LEU A 23 12.66 17.22 8.51
C LEU A 23 12.72 18.72 8.21
N LYS A 24 12.17 19.11 7.06
CA LYS A 24 12.04 20.50 6.61
C LYS A 24 10.62 20.89 6.29
N ASP A 25 10.28 22.16 6.48
CA ASP A 25 9.04 22.74 5.96
C ASP A 25 9.13 23.06 4.46
N SER A 26 8.04 23.60 3.89
CA SER A 26 7.98 24.02 2.47
C SER A 26 8.87 25.21 2.10
N LEU A 27 9.39 25.93 3.10
CA LEU A 27 10.33 27.03 2.91
C LEU A 27 11.79 26.55 3.02
N GLY A 28 12.01 25.26 3.35
CA GLY A 28 13.32 24.66 3.50
C GLY A 28 13.94 24.83 4.90
N ASN A 29 13.18 25.36 5.87
CA ASN A 29 13.62 25.49 7.25
C ASN A 29 13.59 24.13 7.95
N ILE A 30 14.61 23.86 8.75
CA ILE A 30 14.65 22.65 9.56
C ILE A 30 13.63 22.77 10.69
N VAL A 31 12.81 21.73 10.88
CA VAL A 31 11.83 21.64 11.95
C VAL A 31 12.34 20.65 13.00
N THR A 32 12.66 21.17 14.19
CA THR A 32 13.17 20.40 15.34
C THR A 32 12.19 20.29 16.50
N ASN A 33 11.00 20.87 16.34
CA ASN A 33 10.02 21.02 17.41
C ASN A 33 9.01 19.86 17.36
N GLU A 34 7.85 19.99 18.01
CA GLU A 34 6.81 18.95 17.98
C GLU A 34 6.37 18.61 16.55
N VAL A 35 6.64 17.37 16.12
CA VAL A 35 6.24 16.82 14.82
C VAL A 35 5.20 15.73 15.02
N LYS A 36 4.08 15.84 14.30
CA LYS A 36 3.08 14.79 14.22
C LYS A 36 3.45 13.79 13.12
N ILE A 37 3.44 12.52 13.48
CA ILE A 37 3.75 11.40 12.58
C ILE A 37 2.48 10.57 12.38
N GLU A 38 2.08 10.39 11.13
CA GLU A 38 1.06 9.41 10.75
C GLU A 38 1.76 8.27 10.02
N PHE A 39 1.77 7.09 10.64
CA PHE A 39 2.34 5.87 10.10
C PHE A 39 1.25 4.80 10.05
N LYS A 40 1.05 4.17 8.89
CA LYS A 40 0.13 3.04 8.70
C LYS A 40 0.75 1.99 7.79
N GLU A 41 0.71 0.73 8.21
CA GLU A 41 1.05 -0.42 7.37
C GLU A 41 -0.26 -1.07 6.88
N TYR A 42 -0.41 -1.26 5.58
CA TYR A 42 -1.63 -1.79 4.96
C TYR A 42 -1.50 -3.26 4.51
N THR A 43 -0.34 -3.88 4.69
CA THR A 43 -0.05 -5.24 4.20
C THR A 43 -0.63 -6.38 5.04
N SER A 44 -1.13 -6.09 6.25
CA SER A 44 -1.52 -7.12 7.23
C SER A 44 -2.92 -7.71 7.00
N THR A 45 -3.89 -6.94 6.49
CA THR A 45 -5.27 -7.43 6.29
C THR A 45 -5.85 -6.97 4.95
N LYS A 46 -6.70 -7.81 4.33
CA LYS A 46 -7.37 -7.46 3.06
C LYS A 46 -8.27 -6.23 3.19
N THR A 47 -8.87 -6.01 4.36
CA THR A 47 -9.69 -4.81 4.61
C THR A 47 -8.84 -3.54 4.61
N ASP A 48 -7.63 -3.59 5.18
CA ASP A 48 -6.74 -2.44 5.16
C ASP A 48 -6.22 -2.17 3.74
N LEU A 49 -5.92 -3.22 2.97
CA LEU A 49 -5.58 -3.08 1.56
C LEU A 49 -6.66 -2.36 0.73
N LEU A 50 -7.95 -2.51 1.03
CA LEU A 50 -9.00 -1.75 0.34
C LEU A 50 -8.90 -0.22 0.51
N ARG A 51 -8.21 0.24 1.55
CA ARG A 51 -7.95 1.67 1.81
C ARG A 51 -6.63 2.14 1.22
N SER A 52 -5.83 1.23 0.70
CA SER A 52 -4.53 1.52 0.13
C SER A 52 -4.65 1.83 -1.37
N PRO A 53 -3.64 2.48 -1.96
CA PRO A 53 -3.61 2.70 -3.40
C PRO A 53 -3.51 1.38 -4.17
N SER A 54 -3.97 1.42 -5.43
CA SER A 54 -3.89 0.27 -6.33
C SER A 54 -2.45 -0.22 -6.48
N THR A 55 -2.22 -1.52 -6.35
CA THR A 55 -0.91 -2.16 -6.47
C THR A 55 -0.62 -2.54 -7.92
N ILE A 56 -0.61 -1.54 -8.81
CA ILE A 56 -0.22 -1.66 -10.22
C ILE A 56 1.01 -0.80 -10.49
N PHE A 57 2.09 -1.40 -10.97
CA PHE A 57 3.29 -0.69 -11.42
C PHE A 57 3.62 -1.09 -12.86
N GLU A 58 3.81 -0.12 -13.75
CA GLU A 58 4.08 -0.37 -15.19
C GLU A 58 3.05 -1.31 -15.88
N ASN A 59 1.78 -1.27 -15.44
CA ASN A 59 0.68 -2.16 -15.86
C ASN A 59 0.77 -3.62 -15.36
N HIS A 60 1.65 -3.87 -14.39
CA HIS A 60 1.81 -5.16 -13.74
C HIS A 60 1.26 -5.13 -12.32
N ILE A 61 0.64 -6.24 -11.91
CA ILE A 61 0.31 -6.42 -10.49
C ILE A 61 1.63 -6.54 -9.74
N ILE A 62 1.80 -5.72 -8.71
CA ILE A 62 2.88 -5.92 -7.74
C ILE A 62 2.28 -6.54 -6.48
N SER A 63 3.07 -7.40 -5.82
CA SER A 63 2.78 -7.98 -4.51
C SER A 63 3.73 -7.38 -3.49
N PRO A 64 3.35 -6.28 -2.83
CA PRO A 64 4.16 -5.68 -1.79
C PRO A 64 4.35 -6.67 -0.63
N LYS A 65 5.55 -6.74 -0.06
CA LYS A 65 5.82 -7.29 1.27
C LYS A 65 5.45 -6.30 2.36
N LYS A 66 5.62 -5.01 2.07
CA LYS A 66 5.23 -3.89 2.92
C LYS A 66 4.61 -2.80 2.07
N LEU A 67 3.44 -2.32 2.47
CA LEU A 67 2.76 -1.17 1.87
C LEU A 67 2.49 -0.16 2.98
N ILE A 68 3.18 0.96 2.93
CA ILE A 68 3.31 1.89 4.04
C ILE A 68 2.83 3.26 3.60
N TYR A 69 2.03 3.89 4.46
CA TYR A 69 1.82 5.33 4.44
C TYR A 69 2.59 5.96 5.59
N LEU A 70 3.41 6.96 5.29
CA LEU A 70 4.15 7.74 6.27
C LEU A 70 4.07 9.22 5.94
N LYS A 71 3.63 10.00 6.93
CA LYS A 71 3.51 11.45 6.83
C LYS A 71 4.06 12.12 8.07
N PHE A 72 4.92 13.11 7.86
CA PHE A 72 5.38 14.04 8.88
C PHE A 72 4.66 15.37 8.72
N SER A 73 4.21 15.98 9.82
CA SER A 73 3.52 17.27 9.77
C SER A 73 3.78 18.14 11.01
N HIS A 74 3.75 19.45 10.83
CA HIS A 74 3.86 20.44 11.89
C HIS A 74 2.82 21.54 11.65
N ASN A 75 2.04 21.89 12.67
CA ASN A 75 0.93 22.86 12.58
C ASN A 75 -0.02 22.62 11.39
N GLY A 76 -0.28 21.35 11.07
CA GLY A 76 -1.15 20.93 9.97
C GLY A 76 -0.51 20.94 8.58
N ALA A 77 0.71 21.45 8.42
CA ALA A 77 1.45 21.45 7.16
C ALA A 77 2.37 20.21 7.04
N ASN A 78 2.54 19.70 5.82
CA ASN A 78 3.43 18.56 5.54
C ASN A 78 4.89 18.98 5.67
N LEU A 79 5.71 18.08 6.22
CA LEU A 79 7.17 18.20 6.24
C LEU A 79 7.80 17.29 5.18
N TYR A 80 9.03 17.61 4.83
CA TYR A 80 9.84 16.94 3.82
C TYR A 80 11.06 16.30 4.46
N ILE A 81 11.40 15.08 4.03
CA ILE A 81 12.52 14.32 4.59
C ILE A 81 13.80 14.74 3.85
N ASN A 82 14.69 15.50 4.50
CA ASN A 82 15.95 15.97 3.91
C ASN A 82 17.18 15.16 4.33
N GLU A 83 17.06 14.30 5.35
CA GLU A 83 18.06 13.28 5.70
C GLU A 83 17.39 11.92 5.77
N LYS A 84 18.16 10.84 5.56
CA LYS A 84 17.59 9.49 5.53
C LYS A 84 16.93 9.14 6.86
N ILE A 85 15.69 8.68 6.81
CA ILE A 85 14.99 8.06 7.93
C ILE A 85 14.99 6.55 7.72
N SER A 86 15.28 5.79 8.76
CA SER A 86 15.24 4.32 8.70
C SER A 86 13.98 3.80 9.38
N ILE A 87 13.31 2.84 8.74
CA ILE A 87 12.16 2.14 9.28
C ILE A 87 12.52 0.66 9.36
N TYR A 88 12.47 0.10 10.55
CA TYR A 88 12.77 -1.30 10.79
C TYR A 88 11.48 -2.07 11.05
N PHE A 89 11.22 -3.09 10.25
CA PHE A 89 10.12 -4.03 10.43
C PHE A 89 10.68 -5.30 11.05
N HIS A 90 10.53 -5.46 12.37
CA HIS A 90 11.09 -6.62 13.05
C HIS A 90 10.33 -7.89 12.68
N LYS A 91 11.06 -8.86 12.13
CA LYS A 91 10.55 -10.19 11.83
C LYS A 91 11.72 -11.18 11.86
N THR A 92 11.70 -12.06 12.85
CA THR A 92 12.72 -13.10 13.00
C THR A 92 12.67 -14.09 11.84
N ASN A 93 13.85 -14.54 11.38
CA ASN A 93 14.02 -15.52 10.31
C ASN A 93 13.51 -15.06 8.92
N GLU A 94 13.50 -13.75 8.65
CA GLU A 94 13.25 -13.26 7.29
C GLU A 94 14.42 -13.67 6.38
N GLU A 95 14.12 -14.35 5.28
CA GLU A 95 15.15 -14.79 4.34
C GLU A 95 15.79 -13.60 3.62
N LYS A 96 17.12 -13.66 3.44
CA LYS A 96 17.84 -12.65 2.65
C LYS A 96 17.39 -12.71 1.20
N ARG A 97 16.77 -11.62 0.72
CA ARG A 97 16.28 -11.46 -0.64
C ARG A 97 16.59 -10.06 -1.15
N ASN A 98 16.62 -9.89 -2.46
CA ASN A 98 16.74 -8.58 -3.08
C ASN A 98 15.38 -7.89 -3.03
N LEU A 99 15.35 -6.73 -2.36
CA LEU A 99 14.14 -5.93 -2.24
C LEU A 99 14.23 -4.69 -3.11
N GLU A 100 13.12 -4.37 -3.77
CA GLU A 100 12.90 -3.12 -4.47
C GLU A 100 11.92 -2.25 -3.68
N VAL A 101 12.12 -0.93 -3.75
CA VAL A 101 11.19 0.05 -3.19
C VAL A 101 10.59 0.89 -4.29
N LEU A 102 9.28 1.01 -4.29
CA LEU A 102 8.53 1.94 -5.12
C LEU A 102 7.97 3.06 -4.24
N THR A 103 8.00 4.28 -4.75
CA THR A 103 7.36 5.44 -4.13
C THR A 103 6.09 5.79 -4.86
N GLY A 104 5.00 5.97 -4.12
CA GLY A 104 3.73 6.42 -4.67
C GLY A 104 3.68 7.94 -4.77
N VAL A 105 3.43 8.46 -5.97
CA VAL A 105 3.26 9.88 -6.26
C VAL A 105 1.84 10.14 -6.73
N GLY A 106 1.18 11.16 -6.18
CA GLY A 106 -0.18 11.54 -6.55
C GLY A 106 -1.03 11.87 -5.34
N ASN A 107 -2.35 11.74 -5.50
CA ASN A 107 -3.32 11.80 -4.41
C ASN A 107 -3.79 10.39 -4.04
N ASP A 108 -4.42 10.22 -2.88
CA ASP A 108 -4.83 8.91 -2.36
C ASP A 108 -5.76 8.12 -3.32
N ALA A 109 -6.44 8.80 -4.25
CA ALA A 109 -7.31 8.15 -5.24
C ALA A 109 -6.59 7.73 -6.54
N GLN A 110 -5.41 8.31 -6.82
CA GLN A 110 -4.64 8.16 -8.07
C GLN A 110 -3.14 8.18 -7.77
N ILE A 111 -2.68 7.24 -6.96
CA ILE A 111 -1.25 7.02 -6.76
C ILE A 111 -0.66 6.31 -7.97
N VAL A 112 0.43 6.87 -8.50
CA VAL A 112 1.27 6.24 -9.50
C VAL A 112 2.56 5.80 -8.83
N TRP A 113 2.87 4.51 -8.91
CA TRP A 113 4.12 3.96 -8.39
C TRP A 113 5.29 4.31 -9.31
N GLN A 114 6.41 4.69 -8.71
CA GLN A 114 7.63 5.06 -9.43
C GLN A 114 8.83 4.44 -8.75
N LYS A 115 9.81 4.00 -9.56
CA LYS A 115 11.15 3.68 -9.05
C LYS A 115 11.83 4.97 -8.61
N PRO A 116 12.37 5.04 -7.40
CA PRO A 116 13.09 6.23 -6.95
C PRO A 116 14.32 6.46 -7.84
N SER A 117 14.44 7.67 -8.37
CA SER A 117 15.47 8.08 -9.33
C SER A 117 16.90 8.14 -8.74
N ASN A 118 17.07 7.78 -7.48
CA ASN A 118 18.33 7.82 -6.74
C ASN A 118 18.33 6.63 -5.74
N PRO A 119 19.44 5.88 -5.54
CA PRO A 119 19.52 4.74 -4.62
C PRO A 119 19.41 5.11 -3.12
N LYS A 120 18.89 6.30 -2.83
CA LYS A 120 18.73 6.85 -1.49
C LYS A 120 17.49 6.30 -0.77
N ILE A 121 16.64 5.58 -1.49
CA ILE A 121 15.54 4.79 -0.94
C ILE A 121 15.83 3.34 -1.27
N ASN A 122 15.98 2.49 -0.25
CA ASN A 122 16.24 1.08 -0.43
C ASN A 122 15.61 0.26 0.71
N ALA A 123 15.44 -1.02 0.46
CA ALA A 123 15.05 -1.97 1.48
C ALA A 123 16.07 -3.11 1.52
N GLN A 124 16.38 -3.59 2.71
CA GLN A 124 17.33 -4.68 2.91
C GLN A 124 16.81 -5.62 4.00
N VAL A 125 17.14 -6.90 3.88
CA VAL A 125 16.93 -7.89 4.94
C VAL A 125 18.25 -8.17 5.62
N ASN A 126 18.34 -7.90 6.92
CA ASN A 126 19.55 -8.14 7.70
C ASN A 126 19.25 -8.17 9.22
N ASP A 127 20.31 -8.34 9.99
CA ASP A 127 20.34 -8.07 11.42
C ASP A 127 21.02 -6.72 11.67
N TRP A 128 20.37 -5.86 12.44
CA TRP A 128 20.87 -4.54 12.79
C TRP A 128 20.95 -4.39 14.30
N THR A 129 22.05 -3.81 14.75
CA THR A 129 22.17 -3.29 16.10
C THR A 129 21.78 -1.83 16.06
N ILE A 130 20.64 -1.48 16.65
CA ILE A 130 20.29 -0.09 16.93
C ILE A 130 20.73 0.24 18.35
N SER A 131 21.26 1.44 18.54
CA SER A 131 21.64 1.95 19.85
C SER A 131 20.94 3.28 20.05
N ASP A 132 20.10 3.38 21.07
CA ASP A 132 19.80 4.68 21.64
C ASP A 132 20.86 4.99 22.72
N ASN A 133 20.89 6.21 23.23
CA ASN A 133 21.91 6.63 24.21
C ASN A 133 21.85 5.82 25.53
N GLU A 134 20.81 5.00 25.74
CA GLU A 134 20.54 4.28 26.99
C GLU A 134 20.64 2.75 26.84
N SER A 135 20.49 2.22 25.63
CA SER A 135 20.33 0.79 25.37
C SER A 135 20.74 0.39 23.94
N GLN A 136 21.14 -0.87 23.78
CA GLN A 136 21.34 -1.48 22.47
C GLN A 136 20.30 -2.57 22.25
N GLN A 137 19.72 -2.60 21.06
CA GLN A 137 18.76 -3.60 20.64
C GLN A 137 19.17 -4.23 19.30
N GLN A 138 19.06 -5.55 19.22
CA GLN A 138 19.15 -6.27 17.96
C GLN A 138 17.78 -6.34 17.28
N ILE A 139 17.73 -5.97 16.01
CA ILE A 139 16.55 -6.09 15.16
C ILE A 139 16.91 -6.92 13.95
N SER A 140 16.21 -8.04 13.77
CA SER A 140 16.21 -8.82 12.53
C SER A 140 14.94 -8.52 11.74
N GLY A 141 15.04 -8.38 10.41
CA GLY A 141 13.85 -8.19 9.57
C GLY A 141 14.13 -7.36 8.31
N ILE A 142 13.25 -6.42 7.98
CA ILE A 142 13.43 -5.49 6.84
C ILE A 142 13.79 -4.09 7.37
N LYS A 143 14.85 -3.48 6.83
CA LYS A 143 15.16 -2.05 7.01
C LYS A 143 14.84 -1.33 5.72
N LEU A 144 13.94 -0.36 5.78
CA LEU A 144 13.60 0.57 4.71
C LEU A 144 14.25 1.92 5.02
N GLU A 145 15.12 2.42 4.15
CA GLU A 145 15.62 3.79 4.22
C GLU A 145 14.80 4.67 3.27
N ILE A 146 14.33 5.82 3.75
CA ILE A 146 13.55 6.78 2.94
C ILE A 146 14.18 8.17 2.95
N LEU A 147 13.99 8.88 1.84
CA LEU A 147 14.39 10.27 1.66
C LEU A 147 13.43 10.97 0.70
N GLY A 148 13.13 12.24 0.92
CA GLY A 148 12.29 13.06 0.05
C GLY A 148 10.81 13.13 0.48
N ASN A 149 9.92 13.14 -0.51
CA ASN A 149 8.54 13.63 -0.34
C ASN A 149 7.47 12.53 -0.55
N GLY A 150 7.88 11.26 -0.59
CA GLY A 150 6.96 10.14 -0.72
C GLY A 150 6.09 10.01 0.53
N LEU A 151 4.78 9.84 0.35
CA LEU A 151 3.88 9.43 1.44
C LEU A 151 3.67 7.92 1.43
N TRP A 152 3.60 7.35 0.23
CA TRP A 152 3.37 5.93 0.01
C TRP A 152 4.66 5.23 -0.39
N TYR A 153 4.95 4.12 0.28
CA TYR A 153 6.10 3.27 0.00
C TYR A 153 5.64 1.82 -0.13
N SER A 154 6.06 1.17 -1.21
CA SER A 154 5.87 -0.26 -1.42
C SER A 154 7.24 -0.94 -1.45
N VAL A 155 7.45 -1.89 -0.56
CA VAL A 155 8.62 -2.79 -0.57
C VAL A 155 8.18 -4.10 -1.16
N LEU A 156 8.84 -4.57 -2.22
CA LEU A 156 8.57 -5.86 -2.87
C LEU A 156 9.88 -6.57 -3.18
N GLU A 157 9.80 -7.84 -3.57
CA GLU A 157 10.97 -8.55 -4.08
C GLU A 157 11.31 -8.03 -5.48
N SER A 158 12.60 -7.82 -5.75
CA SER A 158 13.05 -7.46 -7.09
C SER A 158 12.87 -8.65 -8.02
N GLU A 159 11.84 -8.63 -8.84
CA GLU A 159 11.62 -9.68 -9.82
C GLU A 159 12.38 -9.38 -11.12
N SER A 160 13.05 -10.41 -11.65
CA SER A 160 13.64 -10.38 -12.99
C SER A 160 12.59 -10.83 -14.01
N ASN A 161 11.79 -9.92 -14.57
CA ASN A 161 10.66 -10.35 -15.40
C ASN A 161 10.68 -9.85 -16.84
N SER A 162 10.50 -10.82 -17.74
CA SER A 162 9.74 -10.69 -18.98
C SER A 162 8.27 -10.94 -18.67
N PHE A 163 7.40 -9.98 -19.01
CA PHE A 163 5.96 -10.08 -18.81
C PHE A 163 5.27 -10.42 -20.13
N ASP A 164 4.61 -11.58 -20.21
CA ASP A 164 3.82 -11.99 -21.37
C ASP A 164 2.32 -12.05 -21.04
N GLU A 165 1.53 -11.76 -22.08
CA GLU A 165 0.05 -11.75 -22.15
C GLU A 165 -0.73 -10.85 -21.17
N SER A 166 -1.85 -10.32 -21.66
CA SER A 166 -2.77 -9.49 -20.88
C SER A 166 -3.97 -10.31 -20.41
N ASN A 167 -4.20 -10.31 -19.09
CA ASN A 167 -5.43 -10.79 -18.49
C ASN A 167 -6.42 -9.63 -18.36
N ASP A 168 -7.58 -9.78 -19.01
CA ASP A 168 -8.65 -8.80 -18.97
C ASP A 168 -9.84 -9.37 -18.20
N PHE A 169 -10.26 -8.69 -17.14
CA PHE A 169 -11.52 -8.93 -16.44
C PHE A 169 -12.54 -7.86 -16.83
N PHE A 170 -13.71 -8.30 -17.28
CA PHE A 170 -14.89 -7.48 -17.51
C PHE A 170 -15.97 -7.89 -16.51
N VAL A 171 -16.30 -6.97 -15.60
CA VAL A 171 -17.23 -7.22 -14.51
C VAL A 171 -18.49 -6.39 -14.72
N LYS A 172 -19.61 -7.09 -14.86
CA LYS A 172 -20.94 -6.49 -14.85
C LYS A 172 -21.63 -6.78 -13.54
N THR A 173 -22.44 -5.83 -13.09
CA THR A 173 -23.22 -5.95 -11.87
C THR A 173 -24.65 -5.50 -12.11
N ASP A 174 -25.49 -5.46 -11.06
CA ASP A 174 -26.89 -5.07 -11.19
C ASP A 174 -26.98 -3.64 -11.78
N PRO A 175 -27.99 -3.33 -12.63
CA PRO A 175 -28.02 -2.07 -13.38
C PRO A 175 -27.95 -0.81 -12.52
N ASP A 176 -28.50 -0.86 -11.31
CA ASP A 176 -28.53 0.28 -10.37
C ASP A 176 -27.17 0.56 -9.71
N ILE A 177 -26.23 -0.38 -9.76
CA ILE A 177 -24.86 -0.22 -9.22
C ILE A 177 -23.77 -0.32 -10.29
N ASN A 178 -24.09 -0.65 -11.54
CA ASN A 178 -23.13 -0.66 -12.64
C ASN A 178 -22.86 0.76 -13.18
N ASN A 179 -22.39 1.66 -12.32
CA ASN A 179 -22.17 3.06 -12.63
C ASN A 179 -20.91 3.62 -11.96
N LYS A 180 -20.50 4.82 -12.39
CA LYS A 180 -19.29 5.52 -11.89
C LYS A 180 -19.25 5.80 -10.38
N ASN A 181 -20.39 5.73 -9.68
CA ASN A 181 -20.47 6.01 -8.24
C ASN A 181 -20.20 4.75 -7.40
N SER A 182 -20.15 3.57 -8.03
CA SER A 182 -19.77 2.34 -7.34
C SER A 182 -18.25 2.13 -7.42
N LEU A 183 -17.72 1.48 -6.39
CA LEU A 183 -16.33 1.08 -6.30
C LEU A 183 -16.22 -0.41 -6.61
N ALA A 184 -15.17 -0.76 -7.36
CA ALA A 184 -14.87 -2.13 -7.72
C ALA A 184 -13.38 -2.41 -7.47
N TYR A 185 -13.10 -3.52 -6.79
CA TYR A 185 -11.76 -3.95 -6.46
C TYR A 185 -11.58 -5.43 -6.78
N PHE A 186 -10.39 -5.78 -7.26
CA PHE A 186 -9.88 -7.15 -7.27
C PHE A 186 -8.82 -7.28 -6.16
N ILE A 187 -8.99 -8.24 -5.26
CA ILE A 187 -8.02 -8.60 -4.22
C ILE A 187 -7.51 -10.00 -4.53
N ALA A 188 -6.21 -10.14 -4.78
CA ALA A 188 -5.62 -11.43 -5.08
C ALA A 188 -5.53 -12.33 -3.82
N ASP A 189 -5.64 -13.64 -4.00
CA ASP A 189 -5.69 -14.62 -2.89
C ASP A 189 -4.30 -14.87 -2.28
N ASP A 190 -3.27 -14.84 -3.11
CA ASP A 190 -1.89 -15.16 -2.77
C ASP A 190 -1.05 -13.96 -2.34
N SER A 191 -1.58 -12.74 -2.50
CA SER A 191 -0.79 -11.52 -2.44
C SER A 191 -1.45 -10.42 -1.64
N GLN A 192 -0.62 -9.51 -1.12
CA GLN A 192 -1.04 -8.30 -0.43
C GLN A 192 -1.42 -7.21 -1.45
N SER A 193 -2.10 -7.62 -2.51
CA SER A 193 -2.38 -6.82 -3.71
C SER A 193 -3.86 -6.49 -3.80
N VAL A 194 -4.13 -5.21 -4.02
CA VAL A 194 -5.47 -4.67 -4.25
C VAL A 194 -5.46 -3.82 -5.50
N ILE A 195 -6.43 -4.07 -6.36
CA ILE A 195 -6.47 -3.44 -7.65
C ILE A 195 -7.83 -2.78 -7.83
N ARG A 196 -7.81 -1.46 -7.97
CA ARG A 196 -9.03 -0.71 -8.28
C ARG A 196 -9.38 -0.92 -9.75
N MET A 197 -10.60 -1.35 -10.01
CA MET A 197 -11.11 -1.53 -11.36
C MET A 197 -11.72 -0.22 -11.88
N THR A 198 -11.61 0.00 -13.18
CA THR A 198 -12.09 1.23 -13.82
C THR A 198 -13.47 1.02 -14.40
N TRP A 199 -14.42 1.90 -14.08
CA TRP A 199 -15.75 1.86 -14.68
C TRP A 199 -15.75 2.44 -16.11
N HIS A 200 -16.44 1.74 -17.00
CA HIS A 200 -16.73 2.14 -18.37
C HIS A 200 -18.24 2.02 -18.64
N GLU A 201 -18.82 3.04 -19.27
CA GLU A 201 -20.28 3.22 -19.41
C GLU A 201 -21.01 2.02 -20.04
N ASN A 202 -20.40 1.36 -21.03
CA ASN A 202 -21.03 0.25 -21.76
C ASN A 202 -20.57 -1.15 -21.31
N ASP A 203 -19.41 -1.21 -20.67
CA ASP A 203 -18.69 -2.47 -20.41
C ASP A 203 -18.70 -2.86 -18.93
N GLY A 204 -19.08 -1.93 -18.05
CA GLY A 204 -19.02 -2.12 -16.60
C GLY A 204 -17.62 -1.85 -16.05
N PHE A 205 -17.19 -2.63 -15.06
CA PHE A 205 -15.87 -2.48 -14.46
C PHE A 205 -14.84 -3.31 -15.21
N ILE A 206 -13.79 -2.67 -15.69
CA ILE A 206 -12.72 -3.31 -16.45
C ILE A 206 -11.44 -3.29 -15.64
N LEU A 207 -10.73 -4.42 -15.68
CA LEU A 207 -9.37 -4.54 -15.21
C LEU A 207 -8.54 -5.19 -16.33
N LYS A 208 -7.56 -4.46 -16.84
CA LYS A 208 -6.58 -4.96 -17.82
C LYS A 208 -5.23 -5.06 -17.15
N LEU A 209 -4.64 -6.25 -17.15
CA LEU A 209 -3.41 -6.53 -16.44
C LEU A 209 -2.43 -7.28 -17.30
N LYS A 210 -1.15 -6.99 -17.16
CA LYS A 210 -0.08 -7.89 -17.61
C LYS A 210 0.50 -8.59 -16.39
N SER A 211 0.63 -9.91 -16.41
CA SER A 211 1.14 -10.68 -15.26
C SER A 211 2.11 -11.74 -15.74
N ASN A 212 3.15 -12.02 -14.94
CA ASN A 212 4.04 -13.17 -15.18
C ASN A 212 3.46 -14.48 -14.63
N LEU A 213 2.36 -14.37 -13.89
CA LEU A 213 1.71 -15.50 -13.26
C LEU A 213 0.77 -16.15 -14.27
N ASP A 214 0.99 -17.44 -14.52
CA ASP A 214 0.15 -18.30 -15.37
C ASP A 214 -1.33 -18.23 -14.97
N GLU A 215 -1.61 -18.04 -13.68
CA GLU A 215 -2.95 -17.86 -13.13
C GLU A 215 -2.92 -16.93 -11.91
N VAL A 216 -3.74 -15.87 -11.94
CA VAL A 216 -3.96 -15.00 -10.77
C VAL A 216 -5.36 -15.27 -10.27
N SER A 217 -5.49 -15.74 -9.02
CA SER A 217 -6.76 -16.00 -8.35
C SER A 217 -7.03 -14.93 -7.30
N GLY A 218 -8.30 -14.63 -7.05
CA GLY A 218 -8.68 -13.63 -6.05
C GLY A 218 -10.19 -13.46 -5.93
N LYS A 219 -10.58 -12.37 -5.27
CA LYS A 219 -11.96 -11.94 -5.11
C LYS A 219 -12.18 -10.59 -5.74
N ILE A 220 -13.28 -10.47 -6.49
CA ILE A 220 -13.81 -9.19 -6.93
C ILE A 220 -14.86 -8.74 -5.92
N ILE A 221 -14.84 -7.46 -5.60
CA ILE A 221 -15.71 -6.82 -4.63
C ILE A 221 -16.30 -5.56 -5.28
N ILE A 222 -17.61 -5.41 -5.17
CA ILE A 222 -18.35 -4.21 -5.57
C ILE A 222 -18.99 -3.61 -4.33
N ILE A 223 -18.83 -2.29 -4.16
CA ILE A 223 -19.44 -1.52 -3.08
C ILE A 223 -20.10 -0.28 -3.69
N SER A 224 -21.38 -0.09 -3.42
CA SER A 224 -22.13 1.11 -3.83
C SER A 224 -22.88 1.70 -2.65
N GLN A 225 -22.85 3.02 -2.50
CA GLN A 225 -23.51 3.73 -1.40
C GLN A 225 -24.78 4.43 -1.90
N PHE A 226 -25.91 4.19 -1.23
CA PHE A 226 -27.22 4.76 -1.58
C PHE A 226 -27.79 5.69 -0.50
N GLY A 227 -27.08 5.83 0.62
CA GLY A 227 -27.43 6.72 1.73
C GLY A 227 -26.36 6.63 2.81
N ASP A 228 -26.58 7.30 3.95
CA ASP A 228 -25.58 7.42 5.00
C ASP A 228 -25.15 6.06 5.59
N GLU A 229 -26.07 5.10 5.67
CA GLU A 229 -25.79 3.77 6.25
C GLU A 229 -26.22 2.59 5.37
N ILE A 230 -26.67 2.87 4.14
CA ILE A 230 -27.25 1.88 3.24
C ILE A 230 -26.33 1.68 2.04
N TYR A 231 -25.86 0.45 1.89
CA TYR A 231 -24.94 0.04 0.83
C TYR A 231 -25.51 -1.13 0.05
N LYS A 232 -25.02 -1.31 -1.17
CA LYS A 232 -25.05 -2.60 -1.87
C LYS A 232 -23.65 -3.17 -1.93
N PHE A 233 -23.54 -4.44 -1.59
CA PHE A 233 -22.28 -5.17 -1.57
C PHE A 233 -22.42 -6.47 -2.36
N GLY A 234 -21.46 -6.72 -3.24
CA GLY A 234 -21.36 -7.95 -3.99
C GLY A 234 -19.93 -8.44 -4.03
N THR A 235 -19.73 -9.75 -3.97
CA THR A 235 -18.41 -10.35 -4.13
C THR A 235 -18.50 -11.66 -4.87
N THR A 236 -17.44 -12.00 -5.61
CA THR A 236 -17.26 -13.30 -6.24
C THR A 236 -15.79 -13.66 -6.30
N ASN A 237 -15.49 -14.95 -6.29
CA ASN A 237 -14.16 -15.41 -6.66
C ASN A 237 -13.95 -15.20 -8.16
N ALA A 238 -12.72 -14.90 -8.55
CA ALA A 238 -12.30 -14.70 -9.92
C ALA A 238 -10.90 -15.27 -10.11
N VAL A 239 -10.67 -15.87 -11.26
CA VAL A 239 -9.34 -16.29 -11.71
C VAL A 239 -9.05 -15.61 -13.04
N SER A 240 -7.78 -15.36 -13.37
CA SER A 240 -7.36 -14.55 -14.54
C SER A 240 -7.89 -15.03 -15.88
N LYS A 241 -8.32 -16.29 -15.98
CA LYS A 241 -9.01 -16.86 -17.15
C LYS A 241 -10.45 -16.35 -17.33
N ASN A 242 -11.08 -15.81 -16.28
CA ASN A 242 -12.46 -15.34 -16.30
C ASN A 242 -12.55 -13.96 -16.98
N LYS A 243 -12.88 -13.95 -18.27
CA LYS A 243 -13.04 -12.70 -19.01
C LYS A 243 -14.32 -11.94 -18.65
N ASN A 244 -15.45 -12.62 -18.47
CA ASN A 244 -16.74 -11.98 -18.19
C ASN A 244 -17.33 -12.49 -16.88
N ILE A 245 -17.54 -11.61 -15.93
CA ILE A 245 -17.99 -11.94 -14.58
C ILE A 245 -19.25 -11.12 -14.27
N GLN A 246 -20.32 -11.79 -13.83
CA GLN A 246 -21.51 -11.12 -13.34
C GLN A 246 -21.55 -11.22 -11.82
N ILE A 247 -21.68 -10.08 -11.14
CA ILE A 247 -21.79 -10.00 -9.69
C ILE A 247 -23.18 -9.50 -9.32
N LYS A 248 -23.92 -10.30 -8.54
CA LYS A 248 -25.12 -9.84 -7.85
C LYS A 248 -24.73 -9.17 -6.55
N SER A 249 -25.41 -8.09 -6.19
CA SER A 249 -25.16 -7.39 -4.94
C SER A 249 -26.42 -7.30 -4.09
N ASP A 250 -26.24 -7.48 -2.79
CA ASP A 250 -27.31 -7.43 -1.81
C ASP A 250 -27.24 -6.13 -1.00
N TRP A 251 -28.40 -5.69 -0.53
CA TRP A 251 -28.49 -4.59 0.42
C TRP A 251 -27.83 -4.98 1.73
N ILE A 252 -26.95 -4.12 2.23
CA ILE A 252 -26.20 -4.34 3.47
C ILE A 252 -26.11 -3.04 4.27
N ALA A 253 -26.25 -3.15 5.58
CA ALA A 253 -26.03 -2.02 6.50
C ALA A 253 -24.53 -1.80 6.70
N TYR A 254 -24.13 -0.57 7.03
CA TYR A 254 -22.71 -0.23 7.25
C TYR A 254 -21.97 -1.16 8.23
N LYS A 255 -22.61 -1.50 9.35
CA LYS A 255 -22.02 -2.40 10.37
C LYS A 255 -21.67 -3.77 9.80
N ASP A 256 -22.54 -4.29 8.93
CA ASP A 256 -22.43 -5.64 8.36
C ASP A 256 -21.47 -5.63 7.17
N LEU A 257 -21.41 -4.51 6.42
CA LEU A 257 -20.39 -4.29 5.39
C LEU A 257 -18.98 -4.38 5.98
N LYS A 258 -18.73 -3.72 7.12
CA LYS A 258 -17.42 -3.80 7.78
C LYS A 258 -17.05 -5.24 8.15
N ALA A 259 -18.01 -5.99 8.69
CA ALA A 259 -17.81 -7.41 9.01
C ALA A 259 -17.55 -8.26 7.76
N ALA A 260 -18.31 -8.03 6.69
CA ALA A 260 -18.11 -8.72 5.40
C ALA A 260 -16.72 -8.45 4.82
N LEU A 261 -16.24 -7.20 4.87
CA LEU A 261 -14.91 -6.84 4.41
C LEU A 261 -13.78 -7.45 5.25
N SER A 262 -14.01 -7.63 6.56
CA SER A 262 -13.05 -8.28 7.48
C SER A 262 -12.99 -9.80 7.34
N ALA A 263 -13.98 -10.42 6.71
CA ALA A 263 -14.02 -11.86 6.47
C ALA A 263 -13.39 -12.29 5.13
N LEU A 264 -12.91 -11.34 4.33
CA LEU A 264 -12.29 -11.58 3.02
C LEU A 264 -10.86 -12.11 3.16
#